data_AF-A0A7V7B480-F1
#
_entry.id   AF-A0A7V7B480-F1
#
_cell.length_a   1.000
_cell.length_b   1.000
_cell.length_c   1.000
_cell.angle_alpha   90.00
_cell.angle_beta   90.00
_cell.angle_gamma   90.00
#
_symmetry.space_group_name_H-M   'P 1'
#
loop_
_entity.id
_entity.type
_entity.pdbx_description
1 polymer ?
#
loop_
_entity_poly.entity_id
_entity_poly.type
_entity_poly.pdbx_seq_one_letter_code
_entity_poly.pdbx_strand_id
1 'polypeptide(L)'
;MKKWKGMKKAEFLIQLGRLLEQGYTLSIAIELLALGEKAQQRGRLQIVTERLRQGEKVHEAFEILELPSDIIGFIYFAETYGDMAKGLQEAGKLYLKREQLKQQLQKLFRYPLFLLWLLLVIAFVMVHYLFPHFKQMFSSLDLELPMTTIIFLFMIDILP
;
A
#
# COMPACT_ATOMS: atom_id res chain seq x y z
N MET A 1 -9.66 -13.22 4.10
CA MET A 1 -8.28 -13.56 4.51
C MET A 1 -7.50 -12.28 4.73
N LYS A 2 -6.94 -12.00 5.91
CA LYS A 2 -6.38 -10.68 6.24
C LYS A 2 -4.91 -10.62 5.79
N LYS A 3 -4.61 -9.78 4.80
CA LYS A 3 -3.26 -9.63 4.21
C LYS A 3 -2.24 -9.23 5.29
N TRP A 4 -1.10 -9.92 5.33
CA TRP A 4 -0.01 -9.57 6.25
C TRP A 4 0.59 -8.23 5.82
N LYS A 5 0.54 -7.21 6.68
CA LYS A 5 0.99 -5.85 6.36
C LYS A 5 2.48 -5.85 6.01
N GLY A 6 2.86 -5.11 4.97
CA GLY A 6 4.26 -5.02 4.51
C GLY A 6 5.23 -4.58 5.61
N MET A 7 4.85 -3.57 6.40
CA MET A 7 5.64 -3.13 7.57
C MET A 7 5.94 -4.27 8.55
N LYS A 8 4.96 -5.13 8.86
CA LYS A 8 5.16 -6.26 9.77
C LYS A 8 6.07 -7.32 9.16
N LYS A 9 5.98 -7.57 7.86
CA LYS A 9 6.90 -8.48 7.16
C LYS A 9 8.33 -7.94 7.20
N ALA A 10 8.51 -6.63 7.00
CA ALA A 10 9.81 -5.99 7.11
C ALA A 10 10.40 -6.10 8.53
N GLU A 11 9.59 -5.80 9.56
CA GLU A 11 9.97 -5.97 10.97
C GLU A 11 10.33 -7.42 11.31
N PHE A 12 9.57 -8.39 10.78
CA PHE A 12 9.85 -9.81 10.91
C PHE A 12 11.24 -10.17 10.36
N LEU A 13 11.60 -9.71 9.15
CA LEU A 13 12.94 -9.96 8.59
C LEU A 13 14.06 -9.36 9.44
N ILE A 14 13.87 -8.13 9.96
CA ILE A 14 14.83 -7.47 10.85
C ILE A 14 14.99 -8.24 12.16
N GLN A 15 13.89 -8.66 12.77
CA GLN A 15 13.91 -9.44 14.01
C GLN A 15 14.55 -10.82 13.78
N LEU A 16 14.25 -11.46 12.65
CA LEU A 16 14.80 -12.76 12.31
C LEU A 16 16.32 -12.68 12.17
N GLY A 17 16.83 -11.71 11.41
CA GLY A 17 18.27 -11.50 11.27
C GLY A 17 18.98 -11.18 12.60
N ARG A 18 18.32 -10.46 13.53
CA ARG A 18 18.86 -10.22 14.88
C ARG A 18 18.95 -11.48 15.73
N LEU A 19 17.96 -12.37 15.63
CA LEU A 19 18.01 -13.66 16.32
C LEU A 19 19.11 -14.55 15.75
N LEU A 20 19.30 -14.55 14.43
CA LEU A 20 20.43 -15.28 13.83
C LEU A 20 21.79 -14.72 14.28
N GLU A 21 21.93 -13.40 14.39
CA GLU A 21 23.13 -12.75 14.92
C GLU A 21 23.40 -13.12 16.40
N GLN A 22 22.35 -13.41 17.16
CA GLN A 22 22.44 -13.93 18.53
C GLN A 22 22.73 -15.43 18.62
N GLY A 23 22.89 -16.12 17.49
CA GLY A 23 23.24 -17.55 17.43
C GLY A 23 22.05 -18.50 17.38
N TYR A 24 20.81 -18.01 17.26
CA TYR A 24 19.65 -18.88 17.05
C TYR A 24 19.66 -19.45 15.64
N THR A 25 19.27 -20.72 15.49
CA THR A 25 19.04 -21.30 14.16
C THR A 25 17.82 -20.66 13.51
N LEU A 26 17.80 -20.65 12.17
CA LEU A 26 16.71 -20.04 11.40
C LEU A 26 15.34 -20.59 11.79
N SER A 27 15.21 -21.92 11.95
CA SER A 27 13.96 -22.57 12.35
C SER A 27 13.48 -22.13 13.73
N ILE A 28 14.37 -22.09 14.73
CA ILE A 28 14.02 -21.67 16.10
C ILE A 28 13.61 -20.20 16.12
N ALA A 29 14.34 -19.35 15.37
CA ALA A 29 14.04 -17.93 15.30
C ALA A 29 12.67 -17.66 14.65
N ILE A 30 12.30 -18.40 13.60
CA ILE A 30 10.97 -18.32 12.98
C ILE A 30 9.87 -18.77 13.95
N GLU A 31 10.07 -19.91 14.64
CA GLU A 31 9.13 -20.43 15.63
C GLU A 31 8.89 -19.41 16.76
N LEU A 32 9.95 -18.78 17.29
CA LEU A 32 9.86 -17.77 18.33
C LEU A 32 9.05 -16.55 17.88
N LEU A 33 9.30 -16.05 16.66
CA LEU A 33 8.57 -14.91 16.10
C LEU A 33 7.11 -15.25 15.78
N ALA A 34 6.81 -16.50 15.44
CA ALA A 34 5.45 -16.96 15.14
C ALA A 34 4.52 -16.95 16.36
N LEU A 35 5.05 -17.00 17.59
CA LEU A 35 4.28 -16.91 18.83
C LEU A 35 3.57 -15.56 18.97
N GLY A 36 4.19 -14.46 18.53
CA GLY A 36 3.64 -13.11 18.58
C GLY A 36 2.65 -12.77 17.47
N GLU A 37 2.45 -13.66 16.50
CA GLU A 37 1.62 -13.42 15.32
C GLU A 37 0.24 -14.09 15.39
N LYS A 38 -0.67 -13.61 14.53
CA LYS A 38 -2.05 -14.12 14.43
C LYS A 38 -2.06 -15.54 13.87
N ALA A 39 -3.08 -16.33 14.21
CA ALA A 39 -3.25 -17.72 13.76
C ALA A 39 -2.98 -17.94 12.26
N GLN A 40 -3.49 -17.06 11.40
CA GLN A 40 -3.25 -17.14 9.95
C GLN A 40 -1.76 -17.00 9.58
N GLN A 41 -1.05 -16.04 10.17
CA GLN A 41 0.38 -15.82 9.88
C GLN A 41 1.26 -16.87 10.55
N ARG A 42 0.88 -17.32 11.74
CA ARG A 42 1.51 -18.46 12.40
C ARG A 42 1.46 -19.71 11.53
N GLY A 43 0.31 -20.01 10.91
CA GLY A 43 0.19 -21.13 9.97
C GLY A 43 1.12 -20.99 8.76
N ARG A 44 1.26 -19.78 8.20
CA ARG A 44 2.24 -19.52 7.12
C ARG A 44 3.67 -19.75 7.59
N LEU A 45 4.04 -19.24 8.77
CA LEU A 45 5.38 -19.41 9.33
C LEU A 45 5.69 -20.88 9.68
N GLN A 46 4.70 -21.65 10.13
CA GLN A 46 4.85 -23.09 10.32
C GLN A 46 5.16 -23.82 9.01
N ILE A 47 4.49 -23.45 7.91
CA ILE A 47 4.80 -24.00 6.58
C ILE A 47 6.23 -23.63 6.17
N VAL A 48 6.66 -22.38 6.40
CA VAL A 48 8.06 -21.97 6.14
C VAL A 48 9.03 -22.83 6.93
N THR A 49 8.80 -23.01 8.23
CA THR A 49 9.68 -23.82 9.08
C THR A 49 9.74 -25.28 8.61
N GLU A 50 8.62 -25.85 8.18
CA GLU A 50 8.56 -27.22 7.66
C GLU A 50 9.35 -27.36 6.35
N ARG A 51 9.20 -26.43 5.41
CA ARG A 51 9.97 -26.39 4.16
C ARG A 51 11.49 -26.33 4.42
N LEU A 52 11.89 -25.48 5.36
CA LEU A 52 13.30 -25.37 5.76
C LEU A 52 13.82 -26.67 6.39
N ARG A 53 13.00 -27.37 7.19
CA ARG A 53 13.36 -28.68 7.76
C ARG A 53 13.51 -29.76 6.68
N GLN A 54 12.79 -29.64 5.57
CA GLN A 54 12.91 -30.51 4.40
C GLN A 54 14.13 -30.19 3.52
N GLY A 55 14.88 -29.13 3.84
CA GLY A 55 16.07 -28.73 3.10
C GLY A 55 15.79 -27.82 1.91
N GLU A 56 14.58 -27.27 1.79
CA GLU A 56 14.32 -26.20 0.82
C GLU A 56 15.20 -24.98 1.14
N LYS A 57 15.58 -24.26 0.09
CA LYS A 57 16.36 -23.03 0.24
C LYS A 57 15.52 -21.95 0.89
N VAL A 58 16.15 -21.03 1.61
CA VAL A 58 15.46 -20.02 2.40
C VAL A 58 14.61 -19.10 1.52
N HIS A 59 15.13 -18.68 0.37
CA HIS A 59 14.38 -17.84 -0.57
C HIS A 59 13.13 -18.54 -1.14
N GLU A 60 13.19 -19.85 -1.38
CA GLU A 60 12.07 -20.68 -1.86
C GLU A 60 11.02 -20.86 -0.76
N ALA A 61 11.47 -21.17 0.47
CA ALA A 61 10.59 -21.31 1.61
C ALA A 61 9.82 -20.00 1.90
N PHE A 62 10.44 -18.84 1.66
CA PHE A 62 9.88 -17.52 1.94
C PHE A 62 8.87 -17.03 0.90
N GLU A 63 8.69 -17.70 -0.24
CA GLU A 63 7.73 -17.30 -1.27
C GLU A 63 6.29 -17.20 -0.74
N ILE A 64 5.89 -18.10 0.16
CA ILE A 64 4.55 -18.09 0.79
C ILE A 64 4.28 -16.83 1.61
N LEU A 65 5.34 -16.11 2.00
CA LEU A 65 5.22 -14.85 2.71
C LEU A 65 4.85 -13.70 1.79
N GLU A 66 4.74 -13.92 0.46
CA GLU A 66 4.39 -12.89 -0.55
C GLU A 66 5.27 -11.65 -0.39
N LEU A 67 6.60 -11.85 -0.29
CA LEU A 67 7.57 -10.76 -0.26
C LEU A 67 7.76 -10.20 -1.67
N PRO A 68 8.11 -8.91 -1.83
CA PRO A 68 8.49 -8.38 -3.12
C PRO A 68 9.72 -9.10 -3.71
N SER A 69 9.78 -9.24 -5.03
CA SER A 69 10.83 -10.00 -5.73
C SER A 69 12.25 -9.47 -5.46
N ASP A 70 12.40 -8.15 -5.32
CA ASP A 70 13.63 -7.49 -4.92
C ASP A 70 14.12 -7.92 -3.53
N ILE A 71 13.19 -8.14 -2.58
CA ILE A 71 13.51 -8.58 -1.22
C ILE A 71 13.86 -10.07 -1.20
N ILE A 72 13.15 -10.91 -1.96
CA ILE A 72 13.51 -12.33 -2.13
C ILE A 72 14.88 -12.48 -2.80
N GLY A 73 15.17 -11.67 -3.82
CA GLY A 73 16.49 -11.64 -4.45
C GLY A 73 17.60 -11.32 -3.44
N PHE A 74 17.38 -10.33 -2.56
CA PHE A 74 18.34 -10.00 -1.51
C PHE A 74 18.59 -11.17 -0.54
N ILE A 75 17.53 -11.92 -0.20
CA ILE A 75 17.61 -13.12 0.64
C ILE A 75 18.39 -14.23 -0.07
N TYR A 76 18.15 -14.44 -1.37
CA TYR A 76 18.91 -15.38 -2.18
C TYR A 76 20.42 -15.05 -2.20
N PHE A 77 20.76 -13.76 -2.36
CA PHE A 77 22.15 -13.31 -2.25
C PHE A 77 22.72 -13.59 -0.85
N ALA A 78 21.99 -13.25 0.21
CA ALA A 78 22.45 -13.51 1.58
C ALA A 78 22.70 -15.01 1.84
N GLU A 79 21.83 -15.87 1.34
CA GLU A 79 21.93 -17.32 1.42
C GLU A 79 23.14 -17.86 0.66
N THR A 80 23.40 -17.34 -0.55
CA THR A 80 24.51 -17.80 -1.42
C THR A 80 25.88 -17.39 -0.88
N TYR A 81 25.99 -16.18 -0.31
CA TYR A 81 27.27 -15.61 0.14
C TYR A 81 27.53 -15.83 1.65
N GLY A 82 26.61 -16.48 2.37
CA GLY A 82 26.84 -17.00 3.72
C GLY A 82 26.66 -16.02 4.88
N ASP A 83 26.10 -14.82 4.65
CA ASP A 83 25.80 -13.86 5.74
C ASP A 83 24.29 -13.63 5.86
N MET A 84 23.58 -14.68 6.27
CA MET A 84 22.12 -14.67 6.38
C MET A 84 21.61 -13.71 7.46
N ALA A 85 22.34 -13.58 8.56
CA ALA A 85 21.98 -12.70 9.68
C ALA A 85 21.95 -11.24 9.22
N LYS A 86 23.03 -10.73 8.61
CA LYS A 86 23.05 -9.36 8.10
C LYS A 86 22.14 -9.20 6.88
N GLY A 87 22.12 -10.19 5.99
CA GLY A 87 21.29 -10.15 4.79
C GLY A 87 19.80 -9.99 5.08
N LEU A 88 19.26 -10.71 6.07
CA LEU A 88 17.88 -10.56 6.53
C LEU A 88 17.61 -9.19 7.14
N GLN A 89 18.55 -8.65 7.93
CA GLN A 89 18.40 -7.31 8.51
C GLN A 89 18.38 -6.24 7.41
N GLU A 90 19.28 -6.30 6.43
CA GLU A 90 19.33 -5.34 5.33
C GLU A 90 18.11 -5.47 4.40
N ALA A 91 17.69 -6.69 4.07
CA ALA A 91 16.46 -6.94 3.32
C ALA A 91 15.23 -6.37 4.04
N GLY A 92 15.16 -6.56 5.36
CA GLY A 92 14.11 -6.00 6.20
C GLY A 92 14.13 -4.47 6.27
N LYS A 93 15.31 -3.84 6.42
CA LYS A 93 15.46 -2.37 6.41
C LYS A 93 15.06 -1.78 5.05
N LEU A 94 15.48 -2.41 3.95
CA LEU A 94 15.10 -2.01 2.60
C LEU A 94 13.58 -2.07 2.42
N TYR A 95 12.97 -3.17 2.86
CA TYR A 95 11.52 -3.33 2.75
C TYR A 95 10.76 -2.32 3.63
N LEU A 96 11.25 -2.06 4.85
CA LEU A 96 10.67 -1.07 5.75
C LEU A 96 10.68 0.33 5.12
N LYS A 97 11.81 0.74 4.56
CA LYS A 97 11.96 2.03 3.87
C LYS A 97 11.00 2.15 2.68
N ARG A 98 10.84 1.07 1.89
CA ARG A 98 9.90 1.02 0.77
C ARG A 98 8.45 1.19 1.23
N GLU A 99 8.02 0.49 2.28
CA GLU A 99 6.66 0.60 2.80
C GLU A 99 6.39 1.97 3.45
N GLN A 100 7.38 2.57 4.11
CA GLN A 100 7.30 3.94 4.62
C GLN A 100 7.09 4.96 3.50
N LEU A 101 7.88 4.88 2.43
CA LEU A 101 7.73 5.75 1.25
C LEU A 101 6.34 5.59 0.62
N LYS A 102 5.87 4.35 0.46
CA LYS A 102 4.53 4.07 -0.05
C LYS A 102 3.44 4.70 0.83
N GLN A 103 3.56 4.59 2.15
CA GLN A 103 2.61 5.22 3.06
C GLN A 103 2.68 6.75 3.03
N GLN A 104 3.87 7.34 2.89
CA GLN A 104 4.04 8.78 2.74
C GLN A 104 3.36 9.28 1.46
N LEU A 105 3.56 8.60 0.33
CA LEU A 105 2.89 8.92 -0.93
C LEU A 105 1.37 8.82 -0.79
N GLN A 106 0.86 7.72 -0.21
CA GLN A 106 -0.58 7.56 0.02
C GLN A 106 -1.17 8.64 0.93
N LYS A 107 -0.41 9.12 1.92
CA LYS A 107 -0.83 10.23 2.78
C LYS A 107 -0.85 11.54 2.01
N LEU A 108 0.15 11.80 1.18
CA LEU A 108 0.26 13.03 0.39
C LEU A 108 -0.88 13.17 -0.62
N PHE A 109 -1.27 12.08 -1.29
CA PHE A 109 -2.39 12.10 -2.26
C PHE A 109 -3.78 12.18 -1.63
N ARG A 110 -3.93 11.82 -0.35
CA ARG A 110 -5.24 11.78 0.30
C ARG A 110 -5.92 13.14 0.38
N TYR A 111 -5.17 14.17 0.75
CA TYR A 111 -5.71 15.53 0.91
C TYR A 111 -6.10 16.18 -0.44
N PRO A 112 -5.24 16.17 -1.48
CA PRO A 112 -5.62 16.63 -2.82
C PRO A 112 -6.85 15.92 -3.37
N LEU A 113 -6.97 14.61 -3.19
CA LEU A 113 -8.09 13.84 -3.73
C LEU A 113 -9.41 14.18 -3.02
N PHE A 114 -9.37 14.41 -1.71
CA PHE A 114 -10.54 14.87 -0.95
C PHE A 114 -10.99 16.26 -1.38
N LEU A 115 -10.06 17.20 -1.54
CA LEU A 115 -10.39 18.55 -2.03
C LEU A 115 -10.94 18.53 -3.45
N LEU A 116 -10.33 17.75 -4.34
CA LEU A 116 -10.79 17.60 -5.72
C LEU A 116 -12.21 17.01 -5.76
N TRP A 117 -12.47 15.98 -4.96
CA TRP A 117 -13.81 15.42 -4.80
C TRP A 117 -14.81 16.45 -4.28
N LEU A 118 -14.46 17.22 -3.24
CA LEU A 118 -15.32 18.28 -2.72
C LEU A 118 -15.60 19.36 -3.77
N LEU A 119 -14.59 19.75 -4.54
CA LEU A 119 -14.72 20.73 -5.62
C LEU A 119 -15.65 20.21 -6.72
N LEU A 120 -15.55 18.93 -7.11
CA LEU A 120 -16.46 18.31 -8.06
C LEU A 120 -17.90 18.27 -7.52
N VAL A 121 -18.10 17.98 -6.25
CA VAL A 121 -19.43 18.00 -5.62
C VAL A 121 -20.04 19.40 -5.66
N ILE A 122 -19.26 20.43 -5.30
CA ILE A 122 -19.72 21.83 -5.34
C ILE A 122 -20.06 22.24 -6.77
N ALA A 123 -19.20 21.92 -7.74
CA ALA A 123 -19.43 22.21 -9.15
C ALA A 123 -20.67 21.50 -9.68
N PHE A 124 -20.87 20.23 -9.32
CA PHE A 124 -22.05 19.46 -9.68
C PHE A 124 -23.34 20.12 -9.18
N VAL A 125 -23.37 20.52 -7.91
CA VAL A 125 -24.52 21.22 -7.32
C VAL A 125 -24.78 22.57 -8.00
N MET A 126 -23.71 23.33 -8.27
CA MET A 126 -23.79 24.61 -8.97
C MET A 126 -24.42 24.46 -10.35
N VAL A 127 -23.98 23.50 -11.15
CA VAL A 127 -24.47 23.32 -12.53
C VAL A 127 -25.87 22.71 -12.57
N HIS A 128 -26.14 21.67 -11.77
CA HIS A 128 -27.39 20.90 -11.88
C HIS A 128 -28.55 21.50 -11.10
N TYR A 129 -28.30 22.24 -10.01
CA TYR A 129 -29.35 22.80 -9.18
C TYR A 129 -29.36 24.33 -9.23
N LEU A 130 -28.22 24.98 -8.97
CA LEU A 130 -28.21 26.43 -8.81
C LEU A 130 -28.40 27.17 -10.14
N PHE A 131 -27.69 26.75 -11.19
CA PHE A 131 -27.75 27.36 -12.51
C PHE A 131 -29.14 27.32 -13.16
N PRO A 132 -29.89 26.21 -13.19
CA PRO A 132 -31.24 26.19 -13.76
C PRO A 132 -32.21 27.10 -12.99
N HIS A 133 -32.07 27.21 -11.66
CA HIS A 133 -32.87 28.17 -10.89
C HIS A 133 -32.57 29.62 -11.28
N PHE A 134 -31.29 29.97 -11.51
CA PHE A 134 -30.95 31.29 -12.05
C PHE A 134 -31.60 31.52 -13.41
N LYS A 135 -31.49 30.57 -14.35
CA LYS A 135 -32.15 30.68 -15.67
C LYS A 135 -33.65 30.96 -15.53
N GLN A 136 -34.34 30.20 -14.67
CA GLN A 136 -35.77 30.35 -14.44
C GLN A 136 -36.11 31.75 -13.91
N MET A 137 -35.32 32.24 -12.94
CA MET A 137 -35.49 33.58 -12.40
C MET A 137 -35.29 34.67 -13.46
N PHE A 138 -34.23 34.60 -14.27
CA PHE A 138 -34.01 35.56 -15.36
C PHE A 138 -35.12 35.53 -16.41
N SER A 139 -35.60 34.33 -16.78
CA SER A 139 -36.72 34.18 -17.71
C SER A 139 -38.03 34.76 -17.17
N SER A 140 -38.25 34.76 -15.85
CA SER A 140 -39.43 35.36 -15.23
C SER A 140 -39.41 36.88 -15.15
N LEU A 141 -38.24 37.49 -15.39
CA LEU A 141 -38.04 38.95 -15.34
C LEU A 141 -38.01 39.59 -16.75
N ASP A 142 -38.30 38.83 -17.82
CA ASP A 142 -38.16 39.26 -19.23
C ASP A 142 -36.77 39.86 -19.56
N LEU A 143 -35.73 39.45 -18.82
CA LEU A 143 -34.36 39.86 -19.07
C LEU A 143 -33.70 38.83 -19.98
N GLU A 144 -33.29 39.28 -21.17
CA GLU A 144 -32.47 38.46 -22.07
C GLU A 144 -31.14 38.11 -21.39
N LEU A 145 -30.77 36.82 -21.46
CA LEU A 145 -29.51 36.35 -20.90
C LEU A 145 -28.34 37.01 -21.65
N PRO A 146 -27.39 37.68 -20.96
CA PRO A 146 -26.22 38.25 -21.60
C PRO A 146 -25.45 37.19 -22.40
N MET A 147 -24.84 37.59 -23.52
CA MET A 147 -24.11 36.65 -24.38
C MET A 147 -23.03 35.84 -23.65
N THR A 148 -22.43 36.42 -22.60
CA THR A 148 -21.45 35.75 -21.76
C THR A 148 -22.02 34.48 -21.08
N THR A 149 -23.30 34.47 -20.73
CA THR A 149 -23.98 33.32 -20.11
C THR A 149 -24.31 32.22 -21.13
N ILE A 150 -24.61 32.58 -22.37
CA ILE A 150 -24.90 31.64 -23.47
C ILE A 150 -23.62 30.89 -23.89
N ILE A 151 -22.49 31.59 -24.02
CA ILE A 151 -21.19 30.96 -24.31
C ILE A 151 -20.79 30.00 -23.19
N PHE A 152 -20.99 30.41 -21.94
CA PHE A 152 -20.72 29.56 -20.79
C PHE A 152 -21.57 28.29 -20.77
N LEU A 153 -22.85 28.39 -21.14
CA LEU A 153 -23.75 27.24 -21.25
C LEU A 153 -23.33 26.26 -22.33
N PHE A 154 -22.92 26.76 -23.49
CA PHE A 154 -22.43 25.93 -24.58
C PHE A 154 -21.18 25.13 -24.18
N MET A 155 -20.30 25.72 -23.36
CA MET A 155 -19.13 25.01 -22.82
C MET A 155 -19.49 23.93 -21.80
N ILE A 156 -20.51 24.18 -20.97
CA ILE A 156 -20.98 23.19 -19.98
C ILE A 156 -21.67 22.01 -20.68
N ASP A 157 -22.53 22.25 -21.68
CA ASP A 157 -23.22 21.18 -22.42
C ASP A 157 -22.25 20.29 -23.24
N ILE A 158 -21.04 20.78 -23.53
CA ILE A 158 -19.97 20.01 -24.20
C ILE A 158 -19.21 19.09 -23.23
N LEU A 159 -19.25 19.35 -21.93
CA LEU A 159 -18.70 18.44 -20.92
C LEU A 159 -19.81 17.45 -20.53
N PRO A 160 -19.68 16.13 -20.82
CA PRO A 160 -20.68 15.14 -20.42
C PRO A 160 -20.81 15.01 -18.89
#